data_AF-A0A523Y774-F1
#
_entry.id   AF-A0A523Y774-F1
#
_cell.length_a   1.000
_cell.length_b   1.000
_cell.length_c   1.000
_cell.angle_alpha   90.00
_cell.angle_beta   90.00
_cell.angle_gamma   90.00
#
_symmetry.space_group_name_H-M   'P 1'
#
loop_
_entity.id
_entity.type
_entity.pdbx_description
1 polymer ?
#
loop_
_entity_poly.entity_id
_entity_poly.type
_entity_poly.pdbx_seq_one_letter_code
_entity_poly.pdbx_strand_id
1 'polypeptide(L)'
;MKINVIIIDKKGKDQLYAPLIEHYKKIAKPFAKVEVIELFDKEIAKAHDISPEAAQKSYTKALEKYLSNGVNIALDPSSKEVDSFDFAKLLKDSVTVNFYIGGA
;
A
#
# COMPACT_ATOMS: atom_id res chain seq x y z
N MET A 1 7.17 -15.78 1.47
CA MET A 1 5.94 -14.96 1.45
C MET A 1 6.11 -13.81 0.45
N LYS A 2 5.05 -13.45 -0.27
CA LYS A 2 4.98 -12.24 -1.10
C LYS A 2 4.23 -11.14 -0.33
N ILE A 3 4.81 -9.95 -0.22
CA ILE A 3 4.16 -8.79 0.39
C ILE A 3 4.11 -7.69 -0.66
N ASN A 4 2.91 -7.20 -0.96
CA ASN A 4 2.70 -6.04 -1.82
C ASN A 4 2.29 -4.85 -0.95
N VAL A 5 2.93 -3.71 -1.14
CA VAL A 5 2.50 -2.42 -0.59
C VAL A 5 2.03 -1.58 -1.77
N ILE A 6 0.71 -1.43 -1.89
CA ILE A 6 0.06 -0.75 -3.00
C ILE A 6 -0.41 0.60 -2.48
N ILE A 7 0.08 1.68 -3.09
CA ILE A 7 -0.08 3.04 -2.59
C ILE A 7 -0.56 3.97 -3.70
N ILE A 8 -1.49 4.88 -3.36
CA ILE A 8 -1.77 6.05 -4.20
C ILE A 8 -0.72 7.12 -3.90
N ASP A 9 0.27 7.25 -4.77
CA ASP A 9 1.28 8.29 -4.63
C ASP A 9 1.81 8.73 -6.00
N LYS A 10 1.97 10.05 -6.16
CA LYS A 10 2.50 10.64 -7.38
C LYS A 10 3.99 10.38 -7.43
N LYS A 11 4.41 9.47 -8.32
CA LYS A 11 5.82 9.23 -8.63
C LYS A 11 6.58 10.55 -8.82
N GLY A 12 7.35 10.89 -7.81
CA GLY A 12 8.18 12.09 -7.77
C GLY A 12 7.88 12.97 -6.56
N LYS A 13 8.65 12.76 -5.48
CA LYS A 13 9.54 13.79 -4.89
C LYS A 13 10.28 13.35 -3.63
N ASP A 14 9.91 12.26 -2.96
CA ASP A 14 10.61 11.85 -1.73
C ASP A 14 11.77 10.87 -1.97
N GLN A 15 12.87 11.42 -2.52
CA GLN A 15 14.19 10.79 -2.36
C GLN A 15 14.59 10.62 -0.89
N LEU A 16 13.92 11.35 0.03
CA LEU A 16 14.20 11.32 1.46
C LEU A 16 14.02 9.92 2.06
N TYR A 17 12.93 9.24 1.71
CA TYR A 17 12.60 7.92 2.28
C TYR A 17 13.07 6.75 1.42
N ALA A 18 13.47 6.98 0.16
CA ALA A 18 13.92 5.91 -0.73
C ALA A 18 15.08 5.07 -0.13
N PRO A 19 16.12 5.64 0.50
CA PRO A 19 17.16 4.85 1.16
C PRO A 19 16.63 3.99 2.32
N LEU A 20 15.63 4.49 3.06
CA LEU A 20 15.03 3.79 4.18
C LEU A 20 14.17 2.61 3.70
N ILE A 21 13.38 2.82 2.65
CA ILE A 21 12.58 1.77 2.01
C ILE A 21 13.51 0.66 1.50
N GLU A 22 14.59 1.00 0.79
CA GLU A 22 15.55 0.01 0.31
C GLU A 22 16.29 -0.71 1.43
N HIS A 23 16.63 0.00 2.52
CA HIS A 23 17.21 -0.60 3.72
C HIS A 23 16.29 -1.69 4.29
N TYR A 24 15.02 -1.39 4.53
CA TYR A 24 14.07 -2.36 5.08
C TYR A 24 13.75 -3.49 4.11
N LYS A 25 13.65 -3.22 2.80
CA LYS A 25 13.51 -4.27 1.78
C LYS A 25 14.69 -5.24 1.80
N LYS A 26 15.91 -4.74 1.99
CA LYS A 26 17.12 -5.58 2.08
C LYS A 26 17.10 -6.47 3.33
N ILE A 27 16.67 -5.94 4.48
CA ILE A 27 16.53 -6.70 5.73
C ILE A 27 15.43 -7.77 5.59
N ALA A 28 14.31 -7.43 4.96
CA ALA A 28 13.18 -8.35 4.78
C ALA A 28 13.45 -9.47 3.76
N LYS A 29 14.40 -9.26 2.82
CA LYS A 29 14.67 -10.15 1.67
C LYS A 29 14.81 -11.65 2.00
N PRO A 30 15.48 -12.08 3.08
CA PRO A 30 15.58 -13.50 3.43
C PRO A 30 14.24 -14.13 3.83
N PHE A 31 13.25 -13.32 4.25
CA PHE A 31 11.98 -13.78 4.82
C PHE A 31 10.80 -13.57 3.86
N ALA A 32 10.81 -12.48 3.10
CA ALA A 32 9.74 -12.13 2.18
C ALA A 32 10.24 -11.32 0.99
N LYS A 33 9.50 -11.43 -0.12
CA LYS A 33 9.65 -10.53 -1.27
C LYS A 33 8.68 -9.37 -1.09
N VAL A 34 9.23 -8.18 -0.82
CA VAL A 34 8.45 -6.95 -0.66
C VAL A 34 8.48 -6.15 -1.96
N GLU A 35 7.29 -5.92 -2.54
CA GLU A 35 7.08 -5.11 -3.74
C GLU A 35 6.28 -3.85 -3.38
N VAL A 36 6.75 -2.68 -3.81
CA VAL A 36 6.02 -1.42 -3.66
C VAL A 36 5.43 -1.05 -5.02
N ILE A 37 4.13 -0.85 -5.07
CA ILE A 37 3.37 -0.57 -6.28
C ILE A 37 2.70 0.80 -6.12
N GLU A 38 3.29 1.80 -6.77
CA GLU A 38 2.80 3.18 -6.74
C GLU A 38 1.81 3.40 -7.89
N LEU A 39 0.64 3.90 -7.55
CA LEU A 39 -0.46 4.18 -8.47
C LEU A 39 -0.76 5.68 -8.49
N PHE A 40 -0.56 6.31 -9.64
CA PHE A 40 -1.02 7.67 -9.87
C PHE A 40 -1.20 7.90 -11.36
N ASP A 41 -2.44 7.99 -11.80
CA ASP A 41 -2.77 8.20 -13.20
C ASP A 41 -3.44 9.55 -13.43
N LYS A 42 -3.75 9.83 -14.70
CA LYS A 42 -4.40 11.07 -15.12
C LYS A 42 -5.84 11.18 -14.61
N GLU A 43 -6.51 10.07 -14.30
CA GLU A 43 -7.87 10.09 -13.74
C GLU A 43 -7.81 10.57 -12.29
N ILE A 44 -6.88 10.04 -11.50
CA ILE A 44 -6.62 10.49 -10.12
C ILE A 44 -6.27 11.97 -10.09
N ALA A 45 -5.33 12.40 -10.94
CA ALA A 45 -4.91 13.80 -11.00
C ALA A 45 -6.08 14.77 -11.28
N LYS A 46 -7.00 14.38 -12.17
CA LYS A 46 -8.20 15.19 -12.46
C LYS A 46 -9.22 15.15 -11.33
N ALA A 47 -9.36 14.01 -10.66
CA ALA A 47 -10.33 13.84 -9.59
C ALA A 47 -10.00 14.72 -8.37
N HIS A 48 -8.70 14.97 -8.11
CA HIS A 48 -8.22 15.92 -7.10
C HIS A 48 -8.76 17.34 -7.30
N ASP A 49 -8.89 17.78 -8.55
CA ASP A 49 -9.41 19.12 -8.89
C ASP A 49 -10.94 19.22 -8.77
N ILE A 50 -11.65 18.09 -8.68
CA ILE A 50 -13.13 18.04 -8.66
C ILE A 50 -13.64 18.11 -7.22
N SER A 51 -13.34 17.10 -6.41
CA SER A 51 -13.76 17.04 -5.00
C SER A 51 -13.04 15.89 -4.26
N PRO A 52 -13.02 15.92 -2.91
CA PRO A 52 -12.51 14.81 -2.10
C PRO A 52 -13.20 13.47 -2.40
N GLU A 53 -14.52 13.47 -2.62
CA GLU A 53 -15.29 12.26 -2.93
C GLU A 53 -14.93 11.72 -4.32
N ALA A 54 -14.69 12.61 -5.29
CA ALA A 54 -14.23 12.21 -6.62
C ALA A 54 -12.82 11.59 -6.55
N ALA A 55 -11.93 12.19 -5.76
CA ALA A 55 -10.59 11.66 -5.50
C ALA A 55 -10.66 10.25 -4.88
N GLN A 56 -11.43 10.06 -3.81
CA GLN A 56 -11.63 8.75 -3.18
C GLN A 56 -12.16 7.69 -4.15
N LYS A 57 -13.16 8.04 -4.98
CA LYS A 57 -13.67 7.13 -6.02
C LYS A 57 -12.59 6.73 -7.03
N SER A 58 -11.74 7.68 -7.43
CA SER A 58 -10.62 7.41 -8.34
C SER A 58 -9.57 6.48 -7.71
N TYR A 59 -9.30 6.64 -6.40
CA TYR A 59 -8.40 5.77 -5.66
C TYR A 59 -8.94 4.34 -5.60
N THR A 60 -10.23 4.17 -5.26
CA THR A 60 -10.89 2.86 -5.24
C THR A 60 -10.75 2.16 -6.59
N LYS A 61 -11.08 2.84 -7.69
CA LYS A 61 -10.96 2.29 -9.05
C LYS A 61 -9.52 1.89 -9.41
N ALA A 62 -8.52 2.65 -8.95
CA ALA A 62 -7.12 2.32 -9.18
C ALA A 62 -6.68 1.09 -8.38
N LEU A 63 -7.05 1.02 -7.09
CA LEU A 63 -6.69 -0.06 -6.18
C LEU A 63 -7.45 -1.37 -6.47
N GLU A 64 -8.68 -1.29 -6.99
CA GLU A 64 -9.52 -2.44 -7.35
C GLU A 64 -8.79 -3.43 -8.27
N LYS A 65 -7.96 -2.94 -9.20
CA LYS A 65 -7.16 -3.78 -10.11
C LYS A 65 -6.13 -4.66 -9.40
N TYR A 66 -5.81 -4.32 -8.16
CA TYR A 66 -4.83 -5.01 -7.32
C TYR A 66 -5.49 -5.77 -6.16
N LEU A 67 -6.82 -5.76 -6.05
CA LEU A 67 -7.56 -6.70 -5.23
C LEU A 67 -7.35 -8.09 -5.83
N SER A 68 -6.52 -8.88 -5.17
CA SER A 68 -6.06 -10.17 -5.68
C SER A 68 -6.16 -11.24 -4.59
N ASN A 69 -5.95 -12.49 -4.99
CA ASN A 69 -5.95 -13.62 -4.06
C ASN A 69 -4.86 -13.45 -3.00
N GLY A 70 -5.22 -13.68 -1.74
CA GLY A 70 -4.34 -13.48 -0.58
C GLY A 70 -5.06 -12.70 0.52
N VAL A 71 -4.29 -12.29 1.53
CA VAL A 71 -4.80 -11.44 2.62
C VAL A 71 -4.69 -9.98 2.20
N ASN A 72 -5.82 -9.27 2.20
CA ASN A 72 -5.92 -7.87 1.78
C ASN A 72 -6.17 -6.99 3.02
N ILE A 73 -5.25 -6.07 3.31
CA ILE A 73 -5.28 -5.22 4.51
C ILE A 73 -5.22 -3.76 4.09
N ALA A 74 -6.30 -3.02 4.33
CA ALA A 74 -6.29 -1.56 4.18
C ALA A 74 -5.74 -0.91 5.45
N LEU A 75 -4.87 0.08 5.29
CA LEU A 75 -4.39 0.91 6.39
C LEU A 75 -5.31 2.12 6.51
N ASP A 76 -5.95 2.26 7.67
CA ASP A 76 -6.86 3.37 7.97
C ASP A 76 -6.70 3.80 9.43
N PRO A 77 -6.59 5.12 9.72
CA PRO A 77 -6.40 5.62 11.08
C PRO A 77 -7.52 5.26 12.08
N SER A 78 -8.73 4.97 11.61
CA SER A 78 -9.87 4.57 12.42
C SER A 78 -9.97 3.06 12.66
N SER A 79 -9.04 2.28 12.09
CA SER A 79 -9.03 0.81 12.22
C SER A 79 -8.46 0.34 13.56
N LYS A 80 -8.55 -0.99 13.77
CA LYS A 80 -7.97 -1.66 14.92
C LYS A 80 -6.46 -1.40 15.01
N GLU A 81 -6.03 -0.80 16.12
CA GLU A 81 -4.63 -0.74 16.50
C GLU A 81 -4.13 -2.11 16.99
N VAL A 82 -2.92 -2.49 16.56
CA VAL A 82 -2.29 -3.76 16.91
C VAL A 82 -0.82 -3.52 17.29
N ASP A 83 -0.33 -4.28 18.26
CA ASP A 83 1.10 -4.31 18.56
C ASP A 83 1.88 -5.17 17.54
N SER A 84 3.20 -5.25 17.68
CA SER A 84 4.04 -6.02 16.77
C SER A 84 3.78 -7.54 16.79
N PHE A 85 3.34 -8.09 17.93
CA PHE A 85 3.04 -9.53 18.04
C PHE A 85 1.72 -9.85 17.35
N ASP A 86 0.71 -8.99 17.53
CA ASP A 86 -0.58 -9.12 16.87
C ASP A 86 -0.47 -8.84 15.38
N PHE A 87 0.35 -7.88 14.96
CA PHE A 87 0.65 -7.66 13.55
C PHE A 87 1.28 -8.90 12.90
N ALA A 88 2.23 -9.57 13.57
CA ALA A 88 2.84 -10.80 13.06
C ALA A 88 1.80 -11.92 12.86
N LYS A 89 0.77 -12.00 13.71
CA LYS A 89 -0.33 -12.97 13.56
C LYS A 89 -1.17 -12.70 12.32
N LEU A 90 -1.35 -11.45 11.90
CA LEU A 90 -2.07 -11.10 10.67
C LEU A 90 -1.41 -11.67 9.41
N LEU A 91 -0.09 -11.90 9.46
CA LEU A 91 0.70 -12.41 8.34
C LEU A 91 0.92 -13.92 8.40
N LYS A 92 0.55 -14.56 9.52
CA LYS A 92 0.80 -15.97 9.76
C LYS A 92 0.12 -16.82 8.70
N ASP A 93 0.81 -17.86 8.24
CA ASP A 93 0.33 -18.84 7.26
C ASP A 93 -0.10 -18.25 5.90
N SER A 94 0.20 -16.97 5.66
CA SER A 94 -0.14 -16.28 4.41
C SER A 94 0.94 -16.46 3.36
N VAL A 95 0.53 -16.86 2.15
CA VAL A 95 1.44 -16.93 0.99
C VAL A 95 1.66 -15.54 0.40
N THR A 96 0.58 -14.77 0.30
CA THR A 96 0.55 -13.41 -0.26
C THR A 96 -0.24 -12.48 0.66
N VAL A 97 0.33 -11.31 0.95
CA VAL A 97 -0.33 -10.22 1.69
C VAL A 97 -0.26 -8.94 0.86
N ASN A 98 -1.38 -8.23 0.76
CA ASN A 98 -1.51 -6.96 0.06
C ASN A 98 -1.90 -5.89 1.06
N PHE A 99 -1.03 -4.92 1.27
CA PHE A 99 -1.31 -3.71 2.04
C PHE A 99 -1.73 -2.58 1.10
N TYR A 100 -2.78 -1.85 1.47
CA TYR A 100 -3.32 -0.74 0.70
C TYR A 100 -3.19 0.56 1.49
N ILE A 101 -2.57 1.56 0.87
CA ILE A 101 -2.41 2.91 1.42
C ILE A 101 -3.13 3.89 0.48
N GLY A 102 -4.18 4.53 0.98
CA GLY A 102 -4.94 5.54 0.25
C GLY A 102 -4.14 6.82 -0.01
N GLY A 103 -4.67 7.67 -0.91
CA GLY A 103 -4.11 8.99 -1.15
C GLY A 103 -4.55 10.01 -0.10
N ALA A 104 -3.88 11.17 -0.09
CA ALA A 104 -4.25 12.34 0.73
C ALA A 104 -5.58 12.96 0.30
#